data_AF-A0A660T6Q3-F1
#
_entry.id   AF-A0A660T6Q3-F1
#
_cell.length_a   1.000
_cell.length_b   1.000
_cell.length_c   1.000
_cell.angle_alpha   90.00
_cell.angle_beta   90.00
_cell.angle_gamma   90.00
#
_symmetry.space_group_name_H-M   'P 1'
#
loop_
_entity.id
_entity.type
_entity.pdbx_description
1 polymer ?
#
loop_
_entity_poly.entity_id
_entity_poly.type
_entity_poly.pdbx_seq_one_letter_code
_entity_poly.pdbx_strand_id
1 'polypeptide(L)'
;SPAVPQNLAKQMRGYKSNNQQLVFDHNGNRILDLLDIRMTGDHGHDGAIDKWELKNPLNRLMIEYNPKTNRFNVVDPTKVDWNLYFDERNLADGIDVVDSISNRAELQDLWPEGTTVNDRDIISFDRGEYDENVLFAGRYDLDLKLPTHEEVKNWPVIYMEYYSAKAFADYYGYDLPTVDEYKWVVDGGKGYKYGTSDGTISPDKSVYNGHSIADDYQKLPKGGLDHNNWPGQDKGHVQPVASFDPNPYGVYDLSGNVIEWTQSKNDPESNCRSNVQPGFESYITVGSGWTYPEEYTSFDKKCFTETNVGATNDHFGFRIVKR
;
A
#
# COMPACT_ATOMS: atom_id res chain seq x y z
N SER A 1 -23.51 -5.98 -0.96
CA SER A 1 -22.09 -5.94 -1.34
C SER A 1 -22.04 -5.64 -2.82
N PRO A 2 -21.22 -4.70 -3.28
CA PRO A 2 -20.92 -4.63 -4.70
C PRO A 2 -20.29 -5.97 -5.11
N ALA A 3 -20.68 -6.49 -6.26
CA ALA A 3 -20.03 -7.66 -6.81
C ALA A 3 -18.53 -7.33 -6.97
N VAL A 4 -17.67 -8.27 -6.60
CA VAL A 4 -16.24 -8.21 -6.94
C VAL A 4 -16.03 -9.24 -8.04
N PRO A 5 -15.38 -8.90 -9.17
CA PRO A 5 -15.13 -9.87 -10.24
C PRO A 5 -14.43 -11.10 -9.69
N GLN A 6 -14.81 -12.32 -10.09
CA GLN A 6 -14.15 -13.54 -9.57
C GLN A 6 -12.63 -13.55 -9.78
N ASN A 7 -12.15 -12.90 -10.85
CA ASN A 7 -10.73 -12.70 -11.13
C ASN A 7 -10.09 -11.66 -10.22
N LEU A 8 -10.79 -10.59 -9.84
CA LEU A 8 -10.30 -9.64 -8.83
C LEU A 8 -10.35 -10.30 -7.44
N ALA A 9 -11.39 -11.07 -7.14
CA ALA A 9 -11.46 -11.94 -5.97
C ALA A 9 -10.50 -13.15 -6.03
N LYS A 10 -9.77 -13.34 -7.14
CA LYS A 10 -8.62 -14.26 -7.27
C LYS A 10 -7.29 -13.53 -7.15
N GLN A 11 -7.15 -12.34 -7.74
CA GLN A 11 -5.97 -11.48 -7.64
C GLN A 11 -5.83 -10.82 -6.26
N MET A 12 -6.94 -10.57 -5.57
CA MET A 12 -7.04 -10.15 -4.17
C MET A 12 -7.10 -11.37 -3.23
N ARG A 13 -6.77 -12.57 -3.72
CA ARG A 13 -6.25 -13.65 -2.88
C ARG A 13 -4.73 -13.49 -2.81
N GLY A 14 -4.26 -12.39 -2.21
CA GLY A 14 -3.24 -12.64 -1.20
C GLY A 14 -3.89 -13.61 -0.22
N TYR A 15 -3.27 -14.74 0.07
CA TYR A 15 -3.92 -15.82 0.80
C TYR A 15 -4.52 -15.27 2.11
N LYS A 16 -5.85 -15.21 2.16
CA LYS A 16 -6.60 -14.55 3.23
C LYS A 16 -6.52 -15.43 4.47
N SER A 17 -6.03 -14.87 5.56
CA SER A 17 -5.83 -15.62 6.79
C SER A 17 -7.13 -16.18 7.36
N ASN A 18 -7.13 -17.41 7.90
CA ASN A 18 -8.34 -17.94 8.54
C ASN A 18 -8.64 -17.28 9.90
N ASN A 19 -7.67 -16.55 10.49
CA ASN A 19 -7.84 -15.83 11.76
C ASN A 19 -8.18 -14.33 11.57
N GLN A 20 -8.74 -13.97 10.42
CA GLN A 20 -9.11 -12.59 10.10
C GLN A 20 -10.08 -11.96 11.10
N GLN A 21 -9.78 -10.72 11.48
CA GLN A 21 -10.76 -9.83 12.11
C GLN A 21 -11.44 -9.03 11.01
N LEU A 22 -12.69 -9.39 10.70
CA LEU A 22 -13.46 -8.78 9.62
C LEU A 22 -14.47 -7.78 10.17
N VAL A 23 -14.61 -6.64 9.50
CA VAL A 23 -15.65 -5.65 9.75
C VAL A 23 -16.71 -5.77 8.68
N PHE A 24 -17.97 -5.84 9.11
CA PHE A 24 -19.13 -5.96 8.22
C PHE A 24 -20.09 -4.78 8.39
N ASP A 25 -20.81 -4.45 7.32
CA ASP A 25 -21.95 -3.55 7.37
C ASP A 25 -23.17 -4.22 8.02
N HIS A 26 -24.25 -3.45 8.21
CA HIS A 26 -25.48 -3.94 8.80
C HIS A 26 -26.21 -5.01 7.96
N ASN A 27 -25.83 -5.20 6.70
CA ASN A 27 -26.36 -6.20 5.78
C ASN A 27 -25.46 -7.44 5.68
N GLY A 28 -24.39 -7.52 6.48
CA GLY A 28 -23.42 -8.62 6.46
C GLY A 28 -22.41 -8.56 5.30
N ASN A 29 -22.28 -7.42 4.62
CA ASN A 29 -21.25 -7.21 3.61
C ASN A 29 -19.94 -6.83 4.28
N ARG A 30 -18.84 -7.47 3.88
CA ARG A 30 -17.51 -7.09 4.37
C ARG A 30 -17.21 -5.65 3.91
N ILE A 31 -16.75 -4.83 4.85
CA ILE A 31 -16.24 -3.48 4.59
C ILE A 31 -14.71 -3.46 4.71
N LEU A 32 -14.15 -4.09 5.76
CA LEU A 32 -12.72 -4.05 6.07
C LEU A 32 -12.21 -5.40 6.57
N ASP A 33 -10.96 -5.69 6.27
CA ASP A 33 -10.19 -6.81 6.79
C ASP A 33 -9.05 -6.24 7.63
N LEU A 34 -9.08 -6.46 8.96
CA LEU A 34 -8.14 -5.80 9.88
C LEU A 34 -6.80 -6.52 10.00
N LEU A 35 -6.71 -7.76 9.52
CA LEU A 35 -5.41 -8.44 9.47
C LEU A 35 -4.71 -8.21 8.14
N ASP A 36 -5.48 -8.03 7.05
CA ASP A 36 -5.04 -7.96 5.64
C ASP A 36 -3.52 -7.99 5.46
N ILE A 37 -3.04 -9.20 5.21
CA ILE A 37 -1.63 -9.55 5.14
C ILE A 37 -1.29 -9.79 3.67
N ARG A 38 -0.41 -8.97 3.10
CA ARG A 38 0.12 -9.22 1.74
C ARG A 38 1.34 -10.16 1.72
N MET A 39 1.76 -10.69 2.86
CA MET A 39 2.96 -11.55 2.97
C MET A 39 2.89 -12.86 2.18
N THR A 40 1.71 -13.28 1.73
CA THR A 40 1.49 -14.62 1.18
C THR A 40 0.81 -14.50 -0.18
N GLY A 41 1.61 -14.22 -1.21
CA GLY A 41 1.18 -14.35 -2.60
C GLY A 41 2.03 -15.41 -3.27
N ASP A 42 1.41 -16.47 -3.78
CA ASP A 42 2.06 -17.41 -4.70
C ASP A 42 1.97 -16.79 -6.11
N HIS A 43 2.95 -15.93 -6.39
CA HIS A 43 3.12 -15.24 -7.65
C HIS A 43 3.52 -16.20 -8.77
N GLY A 44 4.18 -17.32 -8.44
CA GLY A 44 4.48 -18.43 -9.33
C GLY A 44 3.28 -19.30 -9.73
N HIS A 45 2.20 -19.25 -8.93
CA HIS A 45 1.02 -20.10 -9.01
C HIS A 45 1.32 -21.61 -8.89
N ASP A 46 2.28 -22.00 -8.04
CA ASP A 46 2.72 -23.39 -7.85
C ASP A 46 2.29 -24.02 -6.51
N GLY A 47 1.62 -23.25 -5.64
CA GLY A 47 1.14 -23.68 -4.33
C GLY A 47 2.16 -23.58 -3.20
N ALA A 48 3.40 -23.17 -3.48
CA ALA A 48 4.40 -22.83 -2.48
C ALA A 48 4.49 -21.31 -2.33
N ILE A 49 4.98 -20.84 -1.17
CA ILE A 49 5.43 -19.46 -1.03
C ILE A 49 6.96 -19.51 -0.99
N ASP A 50 7.59 -18.94 -2.00
CA ASP A 50 9.04 -18.80 -2.02
C ASP A 50 9.49 -17.54 -1.25
N LYS A 51 10.76 -17.54 -0.81
CA LYS A 51 11.36 -16.41 -0.09
C LYS A 51 11.27 -15.09 -0.88
N TRP A 52 11.33 -15.13 -2.22
CA TRP A 52 11.26 -13.96 -3.09
C TRP A 52 9.83 -13.39 -3.24
N GLU A 53 8.82 -14.17 -2.87
CA GLU A 53 7.40 -13.78 -2.94
C GLU A 53 6.90 -13.09 -1.66
N LEU A 54 7.63 -13.30 -0.56
CA LEU A 54 7.35 -12.69 0.73
C LEU A 54 7.45 -11.16 0.64
N LYS A 55 6.47 -10.50 1.25
CA LYS A 55 6.41 -9.03 1.33
C LYS A 55 7.09 -8.50 2.58
N ASN A 56 7.05 -7.19 2.81
CA ASN A 56 7.45 -6.63 4.09
C ASN A 56 6.36 -6.89 5.14
N PRO A 57 6.67 -7.50 6.30
CA PRO A 57 5.71 -7.67 7.39
C PRO A 57 5.02 -6.40 7.89
N LEU A 58 5.66 -5.24 7.71
CA LEU A 58 5.07 -3.94 8.02
C LEU A 58 3.92 -3.56 7.08
N ASN A 59 3.79 -4.21 5.92
CA ASN A 59 2.66 -4.08 5.01
C ASN A 59 1.46 -4.88 5.53
N ARG A 60 0.95 -4.46 6.68
CA ARG A 60 -0.30 -4.94 7.29
C ARG A 60 -1.09 -3.77 7.83
N LEU A 61 -2.40 -3.95 8.01
CA LEU A 61 -3.17 -2.97 8.77
C LEU A 61 -2.69 -2.97 10.24
N MET A 62 -2.22 -1.81 10.71
CA MET A 62 -1.76 -1.62 12.09
C MET A 62 -2.91 -1.19 13.02
N ILE A 63 -4.12 -1.71 12.76
CA ILE A 63 -5.32 -1.47 13.56
C ILE A 63 -5.93 -2.83 13.90
N GLU A 64 -6.18 -3.06 15.18
CA GLU A 64 -6.83 -4.29 15.66
C GLU A 64 -8.05 -3.96 16.52
N TYR A 65 -9.02 -4.88 16.55
CA TYR A 65 -10.19 -4.76 17.41
C TYR A 65 -10.02 -5.62 18.67
N ASN A 66 -10.13 -4.99 19.83
CA ASN A 66 -10.09 -5.68 21.12
C ASN A 66 -11.52 -5.98 21.59
N PRO A 67 -11.96 -7.26 21.56
CA PRO A 67 -13.32 -7.64 21.95
C PRO A 67 -13.59 -7.51 23.45
N LYS A 68 -12.55 -7.49 24.30
CA LYS A 68 -12.71 -7.30 25.74
C LYS A 68 -13.04 -5.85 26.08
N THR A 69 -12.50 -4.91 25.31
CA THR A 69 -12.72 -3.47 25.53
C THR A 69 -13.73 -2.86 24.55
N ASN A 70 -14.16 -3.61 23.52
CA ASN A 70 -14.99 -3.13 22.41
C ASN A 70 -14.40 -1.85 21.76
N ARG A 71 -13.10 -1.88 21.46
CA ARG A 71 -12.36 -0.74 20.91
C ARG A 71 -11.36 -1.19 19.87
N PHE A 72 -11.21 -0.37 18.83
CA PHE A 72 -10.06 -0.44 17.93
C PHE A 72 -8.84 0.21 18.60
N ASN A 73 -7.67 -0.38 18.42
CA ASN A 73 -6.40 0.17 18.88
C ASN A 73 -5.38 0.13 17.75
N VAL A 74 -4.45 1.09 17.78
CA VAL A 74 -3.25 1.01 16.95
C VAL A 74 -2.37 -0.11 17.52
N VAL A 75 -1.87 -0.95 16.64
CA VAL A 75 -0.98 -2.06 16.97
C VAL A 75 0.36 -1.50 17.40
N ASP A 76 0.88 -1.99 18.53
CA ASP A 76 2.26 -1.78 18.93
C ASP A 76 3.13 -2.84 18.23
N PRO A 77 4.02 -2.46 17.29
CA PRO A 77 4.80 -3.43 16.52
C PRO A 77 5.64 -4.39 17.37
N THR A 78 6.07 -3.94 18.56
CA THR A 78 6.85 -4.75 19.52
C THR A 78 6.02 -5.84 20.21
N LYS A 79 4.68 -5.74 20.13
CA LYS A 79 3.75 -6.71 20.72
C LYS A 79 3.13 -7.65 19.69
N VAL A 80 3.47 -7.50 18.42
CA VAL A 80 2.96 -8.38 17.37
C VAL A 80 3.63 -9.74 17.50
N ASP A 81 2.81 -10.80 17.57
CA ASP A 81 3.32 -12.16 17.44
C ASP A 81 3.53 -12.47 15.96
N TRP A 82 4.75 -12.25 15.48
CA TRP A 82 5.11 -12.43 14.09
C TRP A 82 5.17 -13.90 13.67
N ASN A 83 5.01 -14.86 14.60
CA ASN A 83 4.80 -16.26 14.25
C ASN A 83 3.51 -16.49 13.46
N LEU A 84 2.60 -15.51 13.44
CA LEU A 84 1.39 -15.57 12.64
C LEU A 84 1.67 -15.89 11.16
N TYR A 85 2.85 -15.54 10.63
CA TYR A 85 3.23 -15.82 9.25
C TYR A 85 3.73 -17.26 9.01
N PHE A 86 4.11 -17.97 10.06
CA PHE A 86 4.55 -19.38 10.00
C PHE A 86 3.47 -20.36 10.43
N ASP A 87 2.28 -19.87 10.72
CA ASP A 87 1.15 -20.68 11.13
C ASP A 87 0.30 -20.99 9.90
N GLU A 88 0.33 -22.24 9.43
CA GLU A 88 -0.47 -22.71 8.30
C GLU A 88 -1.97 -22.49 8.52
N ARG A 89 -2.42 -22.45 9.78
CA ARG A 89 -3.81 -22.12 10.12
C ARG A 89 -4.16 -20.68 9.73
N ASN A 90 -3.17 -19.79 9.65
CA ASN A 90 -3.34 -18.42 9.19
C ASN A 90 -3.20 -18.28 7.68
N LEU A 91 -2.99 -19.35 6.90
CA LEU A 91 -2.93 -19.29 5.45
C LEU A 91 -4.16 -19.97 4.82
N ALA A 92 -4.37 -19.74 3.52
CA ALA A 92 -5.42 -20.42 2.78
C ALA A 92 -5.09 -21.92 2.62
N ASP A 93 -6.14 -22.74 2.47
CA ASP A 93 -5.98 -24.18 2.24
C ASP A 93 -5.05 -24.47 1.05
N GLY A 94 -4.09 -25.38 1.28
CA GLY A 94 -3.18 -25.88 0.25
C GLY A 94 -1.93 -25.03 0.04
N ILE A 95 -1.64 -24.09 0.95
CA ILE A 95 -0.43 -23.26 0.92
C ILE A 95 0.53 -23.69 2.02
N ASP A 96 1.73 -24.05 1.60
CA ASP A 96 2.83 -24.36 2.51
C ASP A 96 3.46 -23.04 3.01
N VAL A 97 3.59 -22.91 4.33
CA VAL A 97 4.30 -21.77 4.94
C VAL A 97 5.80 -21.86 4.64
N VAL A 98 6.45 -20.70 4.52
CA VAL A 98 7.91 -20.64 4.49
C VAL A 98 8.52 -21.12 5.80
N ASP A 99 9.69 -21.76 5.73
CA ASP A 99 10.47 -22.11 6.92
C ASP A 99 11.24 -20.91 7.49
N SER A 100 11.43 -19.85 6.69
CA SER A 100 12.11 -18.62 7.11
C SER A 100 11.56 -17.38 6.41
N ILE A 101 11.59 -16.24 7.11
CA ILE A 101 11.31 -14.92 6.54
C ILE A 101 12.57 -14.09 6.68
N SER A 102 12.85 -13.22 5.72
CA SER A 102 13.90 -12.22 5.87
C SER A 102 13.30 -10.84 6.05
N ASN A 103 13.98 -9.98 6.80
CA ASN A 103 13.69 -8.55 6.83
C ASN A 103 13.95 -7.82 5.48
N ARG A 104 14.25 -8.58 4.43
CA ARG A 104 14.66 -8.13 3.10
C ARG A 104 13.88 -8.82 1.98
N ALA A 105 12.75 -9.45 2.29
CA ALA A 105 12.16 -10.43 1.37
C ALA A 105 11.62 -9.88 0.03
N GLU A 106 11.44 -8.56 -0.11
CA GLU A 106 11.17 -7.95 -1.43
C GLU A 106 12.43 -7.58 -2.25
N LEU A 107 13.64 -7.67 -1.68
CA LEU A 107 14.78 -6.89 -2.16
C LEU A 107 16.00 -7.65 -2.65
N GLN A 108 16.20 -8.91 -2.28
CA GLN A 108 17.52 -9.50 -2.47
C GLN A 108 17.81 -9.87 -3.93
N ASP A 109 16.79 -10.29 -4.68
CA ASP A 109 16.98 -10.90 -6.01
C ASP A 109 16.75 -9.92 -7.17
N LEU A 110 16.27 -8.70 -6.88
CA LEU A 110 15.94 -7.68 -7.90
C LEU A 110 16.98 -6.57 -8.01
N TRP A 111 18.09 -6.66 -7.28
CA TRP A 111 19.12 -5.64 -7.29
C TRP A 111 20.19 -5.98 -8.34
N PRO A 112 20.70 -5.01 -9.12
CA PRO A 112 21.81 -5.24 -10.02
C PRO A 112 22.98 -5.88 -9.30
N GLU A 113 23.64 -6.83 -9.96
CA GLU A 113 24.83 -7.52 -9.44
C GLU A 113 25.88 -6.48 -9.00
N GLY A 114 26.38 -6.61 -7.76
CA GLY A 114 27.36 -5.69 -7.18
C GLY A 114 26.80 -4.49 -6.43
N THR A 115 25.47 -4.36 -6.27
CA THR A 115 24.89 -3.28 -5.46
C THR A 115 25.17 -3.50 -3.97
N THR A 116 25.96 -2.60 -3.36
CA THR A 116 26.27 -2.63 -1.93
C THR A 116 25.32 -1.71 -1.16
N VAL A 117 24.75 -2.21 -0.06
CA VAL A 117 24.05 -1.38 0.91
C VAL A 117 24.97 -1.20 2.09
N ASN A 118 25.69 -0.07 2.14
CA ASN A 118 26.48 0.45 3.26
C ASN A 118 26.43 -0.43 4.54
N ASP A 119 27.22 -1.51 4.59
CA ASP A 119 27.40 -2.38 5.75
C ASP A 119 26.12 -2.92 6.43
N ARG A 120 25.21 -3.59 5.69
CA ARG A 120 23.97 -4.17 6.28
C ARG A 120 23.92 -5.69 6.28
N ASP A 121 23.73 -6.28 7.45
CA ASP A 121 23.41 -7.70 7.61
C ASP A 121 21.92 -7.96 7.28
N ILE A 122 21.68 -8.97 6.46
CA ILE A 122 20.34 -9.49 6.21
C ILE A 122 19.99 -10.41 7.36
N ILE A 123 18.92 -10.11 8.09
CA ILE A 123 18.45 -10.96 9.18
C ILE A 123 17.34 -11.84 8.62
N SER A 124 17.60 -13.15 8.60
CA SER A 124 16.62 -14.19 8.36
C SER A 124 16.26 -14.83 9.70
N PHE A 125 14.97 -15.05 9.92
CA PHE A 125 14.47 -15.77 11.09
C PHE A 125 13.68 -16.99 10.65
N ASP A 126 13.84 -18.06 11.41
CA ASP A 126 13.24 -19.36 11.12
C ASP A 126 11.92 -19.53 11.90
N ARG A 127 11.07 -20.43 11.40
CA ARG A 127 9.81 -20.81 12.03
C ARG A 127 10.04 -21.23 13.49
N GLY A 128 9.44 -20.47 14.43
CA GLY A 128 9.51 -20.75 15.86
C GLY A 128 10.74 -20.17 16.58
N GLU A 129 11.68 -19.56 15.85
CA GLU A 129 12.83 -18.83 16.39
C GLU A 129 12.73 -17.34 16.03
N TYR A 130 11.57 -16.74 16.29
CA TYR A 130 11.37 -15.31 16.07
C TYR A 130 12.18 -14.50 17.10
N ASP A 131 13.13 -13.70 16.61
CA ASP A 131 13.81 -12.71 17.44
C ASP A 131 12.87 -11.51 17.66
N GLU A 132 12.52 -11.24 18.91
CA GLU A 132 11.70 -10.10 19.31
C GLU A 132 12.32 -8.74 18.94
N ASN A 133 13.60 -8.73 18.58
CA ASN A 133 14.33 -7.57 18.08
C ASN A 133 14.42 -7.55 16.55
N VAL A 134 13.63 -8.32 15.80
CA VAL A 134 13.69 -8.31 14.32
C VAL A 134 13.52 -6.90 13.77
N LEU A 135 14.50 -6.51 12.98
CA LEU A 135 14.69 -5.18 12.43
C LEU A 135 14.08 -5.13 11.02
N PHE A 136 13.02 -4.35 10.80
CA PHE A 136 12.57 -4.03 9.44
C PHE A 136 13.33 -2.81 8.92
N ALA A 137 13.49 -2.70 7.61
CA ALA A 137 14.31 -1.65 7.02
C ALA A 137 13.62 -1.08 5.78
N GLY A 138 13.69 0.24 5.59
CA GLY A 138 13.13 1.03 4.49
C GLY A 138 14.15 2.04 3.95
N ARG A 139 13.94 2.65 2.77
CA ARG A 139 14.76 3.83 2.37
C ARG A 139 14.65 4.96 3.40
N TYR A 140 13.47 5.08 3.99
CA TYR A 140 13.13 6.05 5.03
C TYR A 140 13.25 5.47 6.45
N ASP A 141 13.57 4.18 6.56
CA ASP A 141 13.71 3.44 7.82
C ASP A 141 15.05 2.68 7.80
N LEU A 142 16.14 3.46 7.81
CA LEU A 142 17.51 2.95 7.67
C LEU A 142 18.14 2.56 9.01
N ASP A 143 17.44 2.80 10.12
CA ASP A 143 17.99 2.56 11.46
C ASP A 143 17.86 1.10 11.87
N LEU A 144 17.21 0.28 11.04
CA LEU A 144 16.97 -1.13 11.25
C LEU A 144 16.30 -1.32 12.60
N LYS A 145 15.21 -0.63 12.91
CA LYS A 145 14.43 -0.90 14.12
C LYS A 145 12.98 -1.16 13.76
N LEU A 146 12.27 -1.82 14.67
CA LEU A 146 10.81 -1.77 14.58
C LEU A 146 10.37 -0.32 14.72
N PRO A 147 9.42 0.14 13.89
CA PRO A 147 8.82 1.45 14.10
C PRO A 147 8.18 1.46 15.49
N THR A 148 8.36 2.56 16.20
CA THR A 148 7.74 2.73 17.50
C THR A 148 6.22 2.80 17.37
N HIS A 149 5.52 2.49 18.46
CA HIS A 149 4.07 2.66 18.51
C HIS A 149 3.63 4.10 18.20
N GLU A 150 4.44 5.12 18.53
CA GLU A 150 4.14 6.51 18.17
C GLU A 150 4.32 6.80 16.68
N GLU A 151 5.33 6.20 16.03
CA GLU A 151 5.49 6.33 14.58
C GLU A 151 4.31 5.70 13.83
N VAL A 152 3.91 4.49 14.21
CA VAL A 152 2.80 3.77 13.57
C VAL A 152 1.46 4.49 13.74
N LYS A 153 1.23 5.19 14.85
CA LYS A 153 0.04 6.04 15.01
C LYS A 153 -0.06 7.15 13.98
N ASN A 154 1.06 7.54 13.37
CA ASN A 154 1.14 8.58 12.36
C ASN A 154 1.24 8.01 10.94
N TRP A 155 1.23 6.70 10.75
CA TRP A 155 1.18 6.13 9.41
C TRP A 155 -0.20 6.34 8.78
N PRO A 156 -0.29 6.52 7.45
CA PRO A 156 -1.57 6.44 6.77
C PRO A 156 -2.13 5.03 6.93
N VAL A 157 -3.45 4.95 7.12
CA VAL A 157 -4.13 3.67 7.10
C VAL A 157 -4.08 3.08 5.68
N ILE A 158 -3.66 1.83 5.58
CA ILE A 158 -3.52 1.08 4.32
C ILE A 158 -4.57 -0.03 4.24
N TYR A 159 -4.61 -0.79 3.14
CA TYR A 159 -5.62 -1.82 2.89
C TYR A 159 -7.08 -1.32 2.93
N MET A 160 -7.30 -0.03 2.70
CA MET A 160 -8.64 0.52 2.67
C MET A 160 -9.34 0.24 1.34
N GLU A 161 -10.45 -0.50 1.39
CA GLU A 161 -11.43 -0.57 0.30
C GLU A 161 -12.24 0.74 0.21
N TYR A 162 -12.91 1.00 -0.92
CA TYR A 162 -13.68 2.24 -1.11
C TYR A 162 -14.74 2.44 -0.02
N TYR A 163 -15.53 1.39 0.27
CA TYR A 163 -16.60 1.47 1.25
C TYR A 163 -16.09 1.57 2.68
N SER A 164 -14.86 1.13 2.96
CA SER A 164 -14.19 1.40 4.24
C SER A 164 -13.92 2.89 4.42
N ALA A 165 -13.29 3.51 3.43
CA ALA A 165 -13.02 4.94 3.42
C ALA A 165 -14.31 5.76 3.50
N LYS A 166 -15.33 5.38 2.72
CA LYS A 166 -16.62 6.08 2.71
C LYS A 166 -17.38 5.97 4.03
N ALA A 167 -17.40 4.77 4.64
CA ALA A 167 -18.04 4.59 5.94
C ALA A 167 -17.39 5.45 7.03
N PHE A 168 -16.05 5.56 7.02
CA PHE A 168 -15.34 6.47 7.93
C PHE A 168 -15.74 7.93 7.70
N ALA A 169 -15.72 8.39 6.45
CA ALA A 169 -16.07 9.76 6.11
C ALA A 169 -17.51 10.10 6.56
N ASP A 170 -18.47 9.22 6.25
CA ASP A 170 -19.89 9.41 6.59
C ASP A 170 -20.13 9.44 8.09
N TYR A 171 -19.49 8.54 8.84
CA TYR A 171 -19.64 8.48 10.29
C TYR A 171 -19.25 9.80 10.98
N TYR A 172 -18.22 10.47 10.48
CA TYR A 172 -17.72 11.72 11.04
C TYR A 172 -18.30 12.98 10.36
N GLY A 173 -19.26 12.83 9.43
CA GLY A 173 -19.88 13.96 8.73
C GLY A 173 -18.95 14.66 7.72
N TYR A 174 -18.00 13.91 7.17
CA TYR A 174 -17.13 14.33 6.07
C TYR A 174 -17.52 13.61 4.78
N ASP A 175 -16.73 13.82 3.73
CA ASP A 175 -16.87 13.17 2.45
C ASP A 175 -15.50 12.78 1.89
N LEU A 176 -15.44 11.95 0.84
CA LEU A 176 -14.21 11.72 0.08
C LEU A 176 -14.00 12.87 -0.92
N PRO A 177 -12.76 13.28 -1.23
CA PRO A 177 -12.52 14.32 -2.22
C PRO A 177 -13.03 13.88 -3.60
N THR A 178 -13.32 14.83 -4.48
CA THR A 178 -13.36 14.60 -5.93
C THR A 178 -11.94 14.69 -6.50
N VAL A 179 -11.73 14.12 -7.70
CA VAL A 179 -10.47 14.26 -8.44
C VAL A 179 -10.15 15.73 -8.72
N ASP A 180 -11.16 16.56 -9.01
CA ASP A 180 -10.97 17.98 -9.30
C ASP A 180 -10.53 18.77 -8.06
N GLU A 181 -11.11 18.47 -6.90
CA GLU A 181 -10.66 19.06 -5.63
C GLU A 181 -9.23 18.65 -5.32
N TYR A 182 -8.89 17.37 -5.52
CA TYR A 182 -7.53 16.89 -5.29
C TYR A 182 -6.53 17.57 -6.23
N LYS A 183 -6.85 17.66 -7.53
CA LYS A 183 -6.07 18.39 -8.54
C LYS A 183 -5.90 19.87 -8.16
N TRP A 184 -6.97 20.51 -7.70
CA TRP A 184 -6.93 21.91 -7.29
C TRP A 184 -5.97 22.13 -6.12
N VAL A 185 -5.96 21.21 -5.14
CA VAL A 185 -5.01 21.28 -4.03
C VAL A 185 -3.58 21.02 -4.53
N VAL A 186 -3.38 20.04 -5.41
CA VAL A 186 -2.05 19.75 -6.00
C VAL A 186 -1.50 20.94 -6.76
N ASP A 187 -2.32 21.63 -7.56
CA ASP A 187 -1.94 22.81 -8.34
C ASP A 187 -1.27 23.90 -7.47
N GLY A 188 -1.64 23.98 -6.19
CA GLY A 188 -1.03 24.89 -5.22
C GLY A 188 -1.21 26.37 -5.56
N GLY A 189 -2.12 26.71 -6.47
CA GLY A 189 -2.31 28.06 -7.01
C GLY A 189 -1.17 28.52 -7.93
N LYS A 190 -0.34 27.59 -8.39
CA LYS A 190 0.93 27.84 -9.09
C LYS A 190 1.11 26.97 -10.34
N GLY A 191 0.14 26.13 -10.70
CA GLY A 191 0.30 25.19 -11.82
C GLY A 191 1.22 24.02 -11.49
N TYR A 192 1.30 23.62 -10.22
CA TYR A 192 2.15 22.51 -9.80
C TYR A 192 1.67 21.17 -10.37
N LYS A 193 2.64 20.40 -10.87
CA LYS A 193 2.42 19.04 -11.35
C LYS A 193 2.57 17.97 -10.27
N TYR A 194 3.24 18.30 -9.17
CA TYR A 194 3.36 17.45 -7.99
C TYR A 194 2.85 18.24 -6.78
N GLY A 195 2.12 17.59 -5.88
CA GLY A 195 1.56 18.23 -4.69
C GLY A 195 2.57 18.38 -3.55
N THR A 196 3.81 18.72 -3.89
CA THR A 196 4.92 18.98 -2.95
C THR A 196 5.06 20.49 -2.69
N SER A 197 6.00 20.85 -1.81
CA SER A 197 6.24 22.25 -1.40
C SER A 197 6.57 23.22 -2.54
N ASP A 198 7.25 22.74 -3.58
CA ASP A 198 7.70 23.55 -4.72
C ASP A 198 7.23 23.04 -6.09
N GLY A 199 6.38 22.01 -6.12
CA GLY A 199 5.86 21.43 -7.36
C GLY A 199 6.85 20.53 -8.10
N THR A 200 7.96 20.14 -7.47
CA THR A 200 8.94 19.17 -7.99
C THR A 200 8.88 17.85 -7.22
N ILE A 201 9.48 16.79 -7.78
CA ILE A 201 9.52 15.46 -7.15
C ILE A 201 10.97 15.07 -6.90
N SER A 202 11.23 14.57 -5.70
CA SER A 202 12.48 13.94 -5.30
C SER A 202 12.27 13.17 -4.00
N PRO A 203 13.14 12.22 -3.65
CA PRO A 203 12.95 11.37 -2.47
C PRO A 203 13.03 12.11 -1.13
N ASP A 204 13.56 13.33 -1.12
CA ASP A 204 13.56 14.24 0.03
C ASP A 204 12.28 15.11 0.13
N LYS A 205 11.30 14.89 -0.76
CA LYS A 205 10.06 15.68 -0.83
C LYS A 205 8.78 14.84 -0.84
N SER A 206 8.88 13.54 -1.12
CA SER A 206 7.72 12.64 -1.15
C SER A 206 8.14 11.19 -0.96
N VAL A 207 7.20 10.37 -0.47
CA VAL A 207 7.37 8.93 -0.30
C VAL A 207 6.99 8.23 -1.61
N TYR A 208 7.95 7.95 -2.47
CA TYR A 208 7.79 7.11 -3.66
C TYR A 208 9.02 6.24 -3.83
N ASN A 209 9.09 5.44 -4.89
CA ASN A 209 10.16 4.46 -5.03
C ASN A 209 11.51 5.03 -5.49
N GLY A 210 11.62 6.36 -5.64
CA GLY A 210 12.88 7.03 -5.99
C GLY A 210 13.34 6.90 -7.44
N HIS A 211 12.58 6.22 -8.31
CA HIS A 211 12.98 5.89 -9.67
C HIS A 211 12.09 6.53 -10.74
N SER A 212 12.69 6.73 -11.91
CA SER A 212 12.07 7.25 -13.13
C SER A 212 11.87 6.12 -14.15
N ILE A 213 10.65 5.96 -14.69
CA ILE A 213 10.39 5.00 -15.78
C ILE A 213 11.27 5.32 -16.99
N ALA A 214 11.49 6.61 -17.27
CA ALA A 214 12.27 7.03 -18.42
C ALA A 214 13.76 6.66 -18.31
N ASP A 215 14.32 6.74 -17.10
CA ASP A 215 15.77 6.64 -16.88
C ASP A 215 16.19 5.27 -16.34
N ASP A 216 15.36 4.66 -15.48
CA ASP A 216 15.75 3.51 -14.69
C ASP A 216 15.08 2.19 -15.13
N TYR A 217 13.97 2.25 -15.89
CA TYR A 217 13.22 1.06 -16.30
C TYR A 217 13.38 0.74 -17.79
N GLN A 218 13.71 -0.51 -18.08
CA GLN A 218 13.66 -1.02 -19.45
C GLN A 218 12.21 -1.31 -19.86
N LYS A 219 11.78 -0.84 -21.04
CA LYS A 219 10.44 -1.15 -21.58
C LYS A 219 10.47 -2.48 -22.34
N LEU A 220 9.47 -3.33 -22.09
CA LEU A 220 9.32 -4.58 -22.83
C LEU A 220 8.77 -4.33 -24.25
N PRO A 221 9.16 -5.14 -25.26
CA PRO A 221 8.70 -4.96 -26.65
C PRO A 221 7.18 -4.99 -26.86
N LYS A 222 6.44 -5.63 -25.94
CA LYS A 222 4.96 -5.74 -25.99
C LYS A 222 4.25 -4.70 -25.11
N GLY A 223 4.98 -3.71 -24.60
CA GLY A 223 4.50 -2.79 -23.56
C GLY A 223 4.67 -3.38 -22.16
N GLY A 224 4.67 -2.50 -21.16
CA GLY A 224 5.04 -2.83 -19.79
C GLY A 224 6.52 -2.56 -19.48
N LEU A 225 6.88 -2.68 -18.21
CA LEU A 225 8.25 -2.50 -17.71
C LEU A 225 8.88 -3.87 -17.51
N ASP A 226 10.16 -3.99 -17.84
CA ASP A 226 10.96 -5.18 -17.56
C ASP A 226 11.36 -5.12 -16.09
N HIS A 227 10.70 -5.95 -15.30
CA HIS A 227 10.91 -6.04 -13.88
C HIS A 227 12.13 -6.92 -13.51
N ASN A 228 12.80 -7.55 -14.50
CA ASN A 228 14.00 -8.37 -14.26
C ASN A 228 15.24 -7.52 -13.98
N ASN A 229 15.32 -6.34 -14.59
CA ASN A 229 16.40 -5.37 -14.40
C ASN A 229 15.89 -4.18 -13.57
N TRP A 230 15.12 -4.46 -12.53
CA TRP A 230 14.56 -3.43 -11.67
C TRP A 230 15.70 -2.63 -11.02
N PRO A 231 15.66 -1.29 -10.98
CA PRO A 231 16.72 -0.46 -10.41
C PRO A 231 16.86 -0.57 -8.87
N GLY A 232 16.27 -1.59 -8.27
CA GLY A 232 15.99 -1.72 -6.84
C GLY A 232 14.55 -1.30 -6.51
N GLN A 233 13.93 -2.00 -5.57
CA GLN A 233 12.81 -1.39 -4.85
C GLN A 233 13.42 -0.59 -3.69
N ASP A 234 13.08 0.68 -3.57
CA ASP A 234 13.16 1.35 -2.28
C ASP A 234 12.18 0.62 -1.34
N LYS A 235 12.69 -0.11 -0.34
CA LYS A 235 11.83 -0.76 0.67
C LYS A 235 10.93 0.30 1.33
N GLY A 236 9.66 0.04 1.62
CA GLY A 236 8.91 -1.21 1.47
C GLY A 236 7.60 -1.18 2.26
N HIS A 237 7.10 0.01 2.59
CA HIS A 237 5.88 0.29 3.34
C HIS A 237 5.65 1.81 3.38
N VAL A 238 4.48 2.21 3.87
CA VAL A 238 4.11 3.60 4.11
C VAL A 238 4.96 4.27 5.19
N GLN A 239 5.14 5.57 5.09
CA GLN A 239 5.84 6.39 6.09
C GLN A 239 4.85 7.25 6.87
N PRO A 240 5.24 7.81 8.04
CA PRO A 240 4.40 8.76 8.76
C PRO A 240 3.89 9.88 7.84
N VAL A 241 2.61 10.24 7.97
CA VAL A 241 2.04 11.38 7.27
C VAL A 241 2.77 12.66 7.67
N ALA A 242 2.83 13.63 6.76
CA ALA A 242 3.52 14.90 6.95
C ALA A 242 5.02 14.76 7.29
N SER A 243 5.69 13.75 6.71
CA SER A 243 7.15 13.58 6.83
C SER A 243 7.96 14.62 6.06
N PHE A 244 7.36 15.29 5.07
CA PHE A 244 8.00 16.31 4.23
C PHE A 244 7.24 17.64 4.29
N ASP A 245 7.84 18.70 3.76
CA ASP A 245 7.22 20.02 3.73
C ASP A 245 5.88 20.03 2.95
N PRO A 246 4.85 20.76 3.43
CA PRO A 246 3.56 20.80 2.77
C PRO A 246 3.61 21.60 1.48
N ASN A 247 2.60 21.40 0.63
CA ASN A 247 2.33 22.27 -0.50
C ASN A 247 1.97 23.72 -0.05
N PRO A 248 1.80 24.69 -0.97
CA PRO A 248 1.46 26.08 -0.64
C PRO A 248 0.15 26.28 0.15
N TYR A 249 -0.73 25.28 0.18
CA TYR A 249 -1.98 25.30 0.95
C TYR A 249 -1.87 24.60 2.31
N GLY A 250 -0.67 24.16 2.72
CA GLY A 250 -0.47 23.46 3.98
C GLY A 250 -0.91 21.99 3.95
N VAL A 251 -1.02 21.39 2.76
CA VAL A 251 -1.47 20.01 2.57
C VAL A 251 -0.29 19.11 2.22
N TYR A 252 -0.24 17.94 2.85
CA TYR A 252 0.85 16.97 2.78
C TYR A 252 0.47 15.75 1.92
N ASP A 253 1.52 15.01 1.52
CA ASP A 253 1.43 13.65 0.96
C ASP A 253 0.49 13.52 -0.25
N LEU A 254 0.48 14.51 -1.14
CA LEU A 254 -0.40 14.54 -2.31
C LEU A 254 0.19 13.81 -3.55
N SER A 255 1.47 13.44 -3.50
CA SER A 255 2.23 12.85 -4.61
C SER A 255 3.08 11.67 -4.14
N GLY A 256 2.50 10.77 -3.34
CA GLY A 256 3.16 9.57 -2.84
C GLY A 256 2.52 9.01 -1.56
N ASN A 257 3.26 8.15 -0.89
CA ASN A 257 2.91 7.41 0.33
C ASN A 257 1.80 6.38 0.08
N VAL A 258 0.57 6.83 -0.16
CA VAL A 258 -0.59 5.96 -0.43
C VAL A 258 -1.44 6.47 -1.58
N ILE A 259 -2.00 5.52 -2.32
CA ILE A 259 -3.06 5.76 -3.28
C ILE A 259 -4.29 6.14 -2.48
N GLU A 260 -5.03 7.14 -2.94
CA GLU A 260 -6.18 7.66 -2.23
C GLU A 260 -7.48 7.51 -3.01
N TRP A 261 -8.50 7.02 -2.31
CA TRP A 261 -9.87 6.98 -2.81
C TRP A 261 -10.48 8.36 -2.98
N THR A 262 -11.16 8.56 -4.10
CA THR A 262 -12.01 9.73 -4.37
C THR A 262 -13.45 9.27 -4.62
N GLN A 263 -14.42 10.19 -4.52
CA GLN A 263 -15.80 9.91 -4.91
C GLN A 263 -16.07 10.09 -6.42
N SER A 264 -15.06 10.47 -7.20
CA SER A 264 -15.22 10.68 -8.65
C SER A 264 -15.36 9.35 -9.39
N LYS A 265 -16.26 9.31 -10.36
CA LYS A 265 -16.44 8.19 -11.28
C LYS A 265 -15.75 8.49 -12.61
N ASN A 266 -15.32 7.43 -13.31
CA ASN A 266 -14.87 7.58 -14.68
C ASN A 266 -16.03 8.02 -15.56
N ASP A 267 -15.82 9.05 -16.37
CA ASP A 267 -16.78 9.51 -17.36
C ASP A 267 -16.23 9.29 -18.78
N PRO A 268 -17.10 9.21 -19.81
CA PRO A 268 -16.67 8.97 -21.18
C PRO A 268 -15.69 10.02 -21.75
N GLU A 269 -15.71 11.26 -21.24
CA GLU A 269 -14.86 12.35 -21.71
C GLU A 269 -13.46 12.29 -21.09
N SER A 270 -13.37 11.83 -19.84
CA SER A 270 -12.13 11.63 -19.09
C SER A 270 -11.29 10.49 -19.65
N ASN A 271 -11.92 9.42 -20.17
CA ASN A 271 -11.29 8.25 -20.79
C ASN A 271 -10.12 7.69 -19.95
N CYS A 272 -10.36 7.52 -18.66
CA CYS A 272 -9.35 7.05 -17.71
C CYS A 272 -8.89 5.64 -18.04
N ARG A 273 -7.66 5.29 -17.65
CA ARG A 273 -7.20 3.90 -17.73
C ARG A 273 -8.08 3.06 -16.82
N SER A 274 -8.77 2.09 -17.40
CA SER A 274 -9.64 1.18 -16.68
C SER A 274 -9.29 -0.26 -17.00
N ASN A 275 -9.05 -1.03 -15.95
CA ASN A 275 -8.99 -2.49 -16.01
C ASN A 275 -10.22 -3.11 -15.32
N VAL A 276 -11.24 -2.30 -15.00
CA VAL A 276 -12.45 -2.76 -14.34
C VAL A 276 -13.39 -3.35 -15.38
N GLN A 277 -13.88 -4.57 -15.11
CA GLN A 277 -14.85 -5.20 -16.01
C GLN A 277 -16.18 -4.43 -16.02
N PRO A 278 -16.92 -4.42 -17.14
CA PRO A 278 -18.26 -3.83 -17.17
C PRO A 278 -19.19 -4.41 -16.11
N GLY A 279 -20.05 -3.55 -15.54
CA GLY A 279 -21.05 -3.95 -14.53
C GLY A 279 -20.53 -4.00 -13.09
N PHE A 280 -19.24 -3.71 -12.89
CA PHE A 280 -18.66 -3.58 -11.56
C PHE A 280 -18.56 -2.13 -11.14
N GLU A 281 -18.86 -1.85 -9.87
CA GLU A 281 -18.73 -0.49 -9.34
C GLU A 281 -17.27 -0.09 -9.19
N SER A 282 -16.97 1.15 -9.57
CA SER A 282 -15.63 1.72 -9.61
C SER A 282 -15.64 3.21 -9.28
N TYR A 283 -14.50 3.66 -8.76
CA TYR A 283 -14.18 5.06 -8.52
C TYR A 283 -12.75 5.35 -8.96
N ILE A 284 -12.41 6.63 -9.12
CA ILE A 284 -11.07 7.05 -9.48
C ILE A 284 -10.21 7.12 -8.22
N THR A 285 -8.99 6.58 -8.29
CA THR A 285 -7.96 6.71 -7.26
C THR A 285 -6.83 7.63 -7.71
N VAL A 286 -6.22 8.34 -6.76
CA VAL A 286 -5.19 9.39 -7.01
C VAL A 286 -3.98 9.24 -6.07
N GLY A 287 -3.03 10.17 -6.10
CA GLY A 287 -1.93 10.26 -5.12
C GLY A 287 -0.67 9.44 -5.46
N SER A 288 -0.81 8.29 -6.15
CA SER A 288 0.26 7.28 -6.29
C SER A 288 0.62 6.63 -4.95
N GLY A 289 1.70 5.87 -4.81
CA GLY A 289 2.04 5.21 -3.55
C GLY A 289 3.54 4.98 -3.42
N TRP A 290 3.98 4.58 -2.23
CA TRP A 290 5.41 4.41 -1.90
C TRP A 290 6.18 3.50 -2.87
N THR A 291 5.50 2.55 -3.52
CA THR A 291 6.10 1.57 -4.44
C THR A 291 6.22 2.04 -5.90
N TYR A 292 5.60 3.17 -6.25
CA TYR A 292 5.48 3.60 -7.65
C TYR A 292 6.56 4.61 -8.07
N PRO A 293 6.93 4.63 -9.37
CA PRO A 293 7.87 5.60 -9.92
C PRO A 293 7.26 6.99 -10.10
N GLU A 294 8.13 7.99 -10.25
CA GLU A 294 7.78 9.41 -10.22
C GLU A 294 6.68 9.82 -11.23
N GLU A 295 6.56 9.15 -12.36
CA GLU A 295 5.53 9.47 -13.35
C GLU A 295 4.11 9.21 -12.82
N TYR A 296 3.96 8.27 -11.89
CA TYR A 296 2.68 8.00 -11.26
C TYR A 296 2.32 9.06 -10.21
N THR A 297 3.30 9.75 -9.62
CA THR A 297 3.09 10.79 -8.60
C THR A 297 2.68 12.14 -9.20
N SER A 298 2.81 12.30 -10.52
CA SER A 298 2.43 13.52 -11.26
C SER A 298 0.92 13.65 -11.48
N PHE A 299 0.43 14.89 -11.44
CA PHE A 299 -0.95 15.31 -11.71
C PHE A 299 -1.13 16.00 -13.09
N ASP A 300 -0.08 16.03 -13.92
CA ASP A 300 -0.15 16.52 -15.32
C ASP A 300 -0.95 15.61 -16.27
N LYS A 301 -1.55 14.55 -15.75
CA LYS A 301 -2.33 13.59 -16.52
C LYS A 301 -3.81 13.96 -16.58
N LYS A 302 -4.40 13.72 -17.76
CA LYS A 302 -5.83 13.95 -18.00
C LYS A 302 -6.69 13.15 -17.02
N CYS A 303 -6.36 11.87 -16.81
CA CYS A 303 -7.02 11.06 -15.79
C CYS A 303 -6.07 10.05 -15.11
N PHE A 304 -6.49 9.57 -13.94
CA PHE A 304 -5.83 8.57 -13.11
C PHE A 304 -6.39 7.16 -13.37
N THR A 305 -6.49 6.34 -12.33
CA THR A 305 -6.86 4.93 -12.43
C THR A 305 -8.31 4.72 -12.01
N GLU A 306 -9.12 4.18 -12.90
CA GLU A 306 -10.42 3.65 -12.51
C GLU A 306 -10.23 2.31 -11.79
N THR A 307 -10.72 2.25 -10.56
CA THR A 307 -10.46 1.15 -9.62
C THR A 307 -11.76 0.57 -9.09
N ASN A 308 -11.87 -0.76 -9.07
CA ASN A 308 -13.02 -1.45 -8.48
C ASN A 308 -13.12 -1.18 -6.98
N VAL A 309 -14.33 -0.99 -6.46
CA VAL A 309 -14.60 -0.65 -5.06
C VAL A 309 -14.00 -1.61 -4.01
N GLY A 310 -13.80 -2.88 -4.36
CA GLY A 310 -13.20 -3.86 -3.47
C GLY A 310 -11.68 -4.00 -3.60
N ALA A 311 -11.06 -3.29 -4.56
CA ALA A 311 -9.61 -3.29 -4.74
C ALA A 311 -8.92 -2.67 -3.52
N THR A 312 -7.81 -3.24 -3.10
CA THR A 312 -7.02 -2.70 -1.99
C THR A 312 -5.61 -3.29 -1.99
N ASN A 313 -4.68 -2.66 -1.27
CA ASN A 313 -3.32 -3.13 -1.07
C ASN A 313 -2.61 -2.35 0.06
N ASP A 314 -1.34 -2.68 0.33
CA ASP A 314 -0.45 -2.02 1.30
C ASP A 314 -0.05 -0.56 0.99
N HIS A 315 -0.70 0.03 0.00
CA HIS A 315 -0.55 1.42 -0.39
C HIS A 315 -1.91 2.01 -0.79
N PHE A 316 -3.03 1.47 -0.29
CA PHE A 316 -4.38 2.02 -0.50
C PHE A 316 -4.91 2.64 0.80
N GLY A 317 -4.99 3.97 0.81
CA GLY A 317 -5.56 4.78 1.88
C GLY A 317 -6.60 5.76 1.35
N PHE A 318 -6.80 6.85 2.08
CA PHE A 318 -7.73 7.92 1.71
C PHE A 318 -7.48 9.17 2.54
N ARG A 319 -8.03 10.30 2.09
CA ARG A 319 -8.27 11.49 2.90
C ARG A 319 -9.74 11.88 2.84
N ILE A 320 -10.11 12.84 3.66
CA ILE A 320 -11.47 13.34 3.77
C ILE A 320 -11.52 14.85 3.50
N VAL A 321 -12.68 15.31 3.05
CA VAL A 321 -13.00 16.73 2.86
C VAL A 321 -14.23 17.09 3.66
N LYS A 322 -14.30 18.36 4.09
CA LYS A 322 -15.50 18.91 4.71
C LYS A 322 -16.27 19.71 3.67
N ARG A 323 -17.56 19.41 3.55
CA ARG A 323 -18.52 20.12 2.71
C ARG A 323 -19.12 21.32 3.44
#